data_AF-A0A529AQ86-F1
#
_entry.id   AF-A0A529AQ86-F1
#
_cell.length_a   1.000
_cell.length_b   1.000
_cell.length_c   1.000
_cell.angle_alpha   90.00
_cell.angle_beta   90.00
_cell.angle_gamma   90.00
#
_symmetry.space_group_name_H-M   'P 1'
#
loop_
_entity.id
_entity.type
_entity.pdbx_description
1 polymer ?
#
loop_
_entity_poly.entity_id
_entity_poly.type
_entity_poly.pdbx_seq_one_letter_code
_entity_poly.pdbx_strand_id
1 'polypeptide(L)'
;MRSIFVLSWFKRGLRLSLVVGLAAAAWHAWAVFKRYDNARFEQFQSRLTYECAARQSEDELNRRMNGVGNINVNGLCSDRDFFVSPYELAQVRKGTMKFETTWKPFDWAGTAIAGILWTVGTILATLAVLGAVGLARWVWGRST
;
A
#
# COMPACT_ATOMS: atom_id res chain seq x y z
N MET A 1 -7.90 31.39 -36.63
CA MET A 1 -8.43 31.30 -35.25
C MET A 1 -8.61 29.87 -34.70
N ARG A 2 -9.00 28.85 -35.50
CA ARG A 2 -9.20 27.45 -35.03
C ARG A 2 -7.97 26.77 -34.38
N SER A 3 -6.77 26.99 -34.91
CA SER A 3 -5.52 26.42 -34.37
C SER A 3 -5.21 26.88 -32.93
N ILE A 4 -5.46 28.16 -32.62
CA ILE A 4 -5.15 28.75 -31.31
C ILE A 4 -6.00 28.14 -30.19
N PHE A 5 -7.26 27.81 -30.48
CA PHE A 5 -8.18 27.21 -29.50
C PHE A 5 -7.74 25.79 -29.13
N VAL A 6 -7.40 24.94 -30.11
CA VAL A 6 -6.92 23.56 -29.87
C VAL A 6 -5.60 23.56 -29.10
N LEU A 7 -4.67 24.43 -29.45
CA LEU A 7 -3.42 24.63 -28.71
C LEU A 7 -3.64 25.07 -27.26
N SER A 8 -4.65 25.92 -27.00
CA SER A 8 -4.97 26.36 -25.64
C SER A 8 -5.54 25.24 -24.76
N TRP A 9 -6.43 24.41 -25.32
CA TRP A 9 -7.00 23.25 -24.63
C TRP A 9 -5.97 22.14 -24.41
N PHE A 10 -5.10 21.91 -25.39
CA PHE A 10 -3.99 20.97 -25.24
C PHE A 10 -3.03 21.41 -24.12
N LYS A 11 -2.65 22.69 -24.05
CA LYS A 11 -1.83 23.22 -22.95
C LYS A 11 -2.50 23.08 -21.59
N ARG A 12 -3.83 23.26 -21.51
CA ARG A 12 -4.59 23.05 -20.27
C ARG A 12 -4.60 21.57 -19.87
N GLY A 13 -4.79 20.66 -20.81
CA GLY A 13 -4.70 19.22 -20.58
C GLY A 13 -3.33 18.76 -20.13
N LEU A 14 -2.25 19.34 -20.70
CA LEU A 14 -0.87 19.06 -20.26
C LEU A 14 -0.59 19.55 -18.83
N ARG A 15 -1.13 20.72 -18.45
CA ARG A 15 -1.02 21.19 -17.05
C ARG A 15 -1.80 20.28 -16.11
N LEU A 16 -3.00 19.86 -16.52
CA LEU A 16 -3.82 18.94 -15.75
C LEU A 16 -3.14 17.58 -15.57
N SER A 17 -2.50 17.04 -16.62
CA SER A 17 -1.82 15.74 -16.54
C SER A 17 -0.66 15.73 -15.56
N LEU A 18 0.09 16.83 -15.47
CA LEU A 18 1.16 16.98 -14.47
C LEU A 18 0.58 17.00 -13.05
N VAL A 19 -0.52 17.73 -12.82
CA VAL A 19 -1.19 17.77 -11.52
C VAL A 19 -1.72 16.39 -11.13
N VAL A 20 -2.38 15.69 -12.08
CA VAL A 20 -2.89 14.33 -11.86
C VAL A 20 -1.75 13.34 -11.59
N GLY A 21 -0.64 13.44 -12.32
CA GLY A 21 0.54 12.62 -12.08
C GLY A 21 1.14 12.82 -10.69
N LEU A 22 1.32 14.07 -10.26
CA LEU A 22 1.82 14.39 -8.92
C LEU A 22 0.84 13.92 -7.83
N ALA A 23 -0.46 14.13 -8.02
CA ALA A 23 -1.48 13.65 -7.09
C ALA A 23 -1.48 12.12 -6.98
N ALA A 24 -1.34 11.41 -8.10
CA ALA A 24 -1.25 9.95 -8.12
C ALA A 24 0.03 9.44 -7.44
N ALA A 25 1.17 10.09 -7.66
CA ALA A 25 2.41 9.77 -6.97
C ALA A 25 2.28 9.99 -5.45
N ALA A 26 1.75 11.13 -5.02
CA ALA A 26 1.51 11.42 -3.61
C ALA A 26 0.55 10.41 -2.97
N TRP A 27 -0.53 10.04 -3.68
CA TRP A 27 -1.47 9.02 -3.24
C TRP A 27 -0.80 7.65 -3.09
N HIS A 28 0.01 7.24 -4.06
CA HIS A 28 0.74 5.96 -4.00
C HIS A 28 1.72 5.94 -2.82
N ALA A 29 2.51 7.00 -2.65
CA ALA A 29 3.43 7.15 -1.53
C ALA A 29 2.71 7.04 -0.18
N TRP A 30 1.57 7.72 -0.04
CA TRP A 30 0.73 7.65 1.15
C TRP A 30 0.20 6.23 1.40
N ALA A 31 -0.29 5.55 0.37
CA ALA A 31 -0.80 4.19 0.48
C ALA A 31 0.29 3.19 0.91
N VAL A 32 1.50 3.31 0.38
CA VAL A 32 2.66 2.49 0.78
C VAL A 32 3.03 2.77 2.23
N PHE A 33 3.15 4.05 2.61
CA PHE A 33 3.46 4.44 3.98
C PHE A 33 2.43 3.90 4.98
N LYS A 34 1.14 4.00 4.66
CA LYS A 34 0.06 3.47 5.51
C LYS A 34 0.18 1.96 5.73
N ARG A 35 0.53 1.20 4.69
CA ARG A 35 0.75 -0.25 4.81
C ARG A 35 1.96 -0.56 5.69
N TYR A 36 3.03 0.19 5.53
CA TYR A 36 4.21 0.07 6.39
C TYR A 36 3.87 0.38 7.86
N ASP A 37 3.14 1.45 8.12
CA ASP A 37 2.76 1.87 9.48
C ASP A 37 1.89 0.81 10.17
N ASN A 38 0.87 0.30 9.47
CA ASN A 38 0.04 -0.81 9.95
C ASN A 38 0.88 -2.07 10.24
N ALA A 39 1.75 -2.47 9.30
CA ALA A 39 2.60 -3.65 9.47
C ALA A 39 3.56 -3.47 10.65
N ARG A 40 4.12 -2.27 10.84
CA ARG A 40 4.98 -1.93 11.97
C ARG A 40 4.22 -2.02 13.30
N PHE A 41 2.98 -1.53 13.34
CA PHE A 41 2.12 -1.62 14.51
C PHE A 41 1.77 -3.08 14.85
N GLU A 42 1.35 -3.88 13.87
CA GLU A 42 1.06 -5.31 14.05
C GLU A 42 2.28 -6.11 14.51
N GLN A 43 3.46 -5.78 13.97
CA GLN A 43 4.70 -6.40 14.38
C GLN A 43 5.08 -6.00 15.81
N PHE A 44 4.86 -4.74 16.20
CA PHE A 44 5.09 -4.30 17.57
C PHE A 44 4.18 -5.03 18.56
N GLN A 45 2.90 -5.18 18.24
CA GLN A 45 1.96 -5.98 19.04
C GLN A 45 2.38 -7.45 19.11
N SER A 46 2.77 -8.04 17.98
CA SER A 46 3.28 -9.41 17.93
C SER A 46 4.50 -9.58 18.83
N ARG A 47 5.46 -8.66 18.74
CA ARG A 47 6.65 -8.65 19.59
C ARG A 47 6.29 -8.61 21.08
N LEU A 48 5.40 -7.70 21.49
CA LEU A 48 4.96 -7.62 22.89
C LEU A 48 4.27 -8.91 23.35
N THR A 49 3.48 -9.52 22.47
CA THR A 49 2.80 -10.79 22.76
C THR A 49 3.81 -11.92 22.95
N TYR A 50 4.82 -12.01 22.07
CA TYR A 50 5.93 -12.96 22.20
C TYR A 50 6.76 -12.72 23.47
N GLU A 51 7.07 -11.47 23.79
CA GLU A 51 7.82 -11.12 25.00
C GLU A 51 7.02 -11.44 26.29
N CYS A 52 5.70 -11.23 26.27
CA CYS A 52 4.82 -11.63 27.37
C CYS A 52 4.78 -13.16 27.51
N ALA A 53 4.55 -13.88 26.42
CA ALA A 53 4.50 -15.34 26.42
C ALA A 53 5.84 -15.97 26.84
N ALA A 54 6.95 -15.38 26.43
CA ALA A 54 8.30 -15.81 26.82
C ALA A 54 8.58 -15.66 28.32
N ARG A 55 7.85 -14.80 29.04
CA ARG A 55 7.97 -14.65 30.50
C ARG A 55 7.12 -15.65 31.28
N GLN A 56 6.21 -16.36 30.62
CA GLN A 56 5.35 -17.35 31.27
C GLN A 56 6.12 -18.64 31.56
N SER A 57 5.67 -19.36 32.59
CA SER A 57 6.23 -20.65 32.95
C SER A 57 5.88 -21.72 31.91
N GLU A 58 6.75 -22.71 31.76
CA GLU A 58 6.50 -23.85 30.86
C GLU A 58 5.20 -24.58 31.21
N ASP A 59 4.89 -24.72 32.50
CA ASP A 59 3.67 -25.40 32.95
C ASP A 59 2.39 -24.71 32.45
N GLU A 60 2.34 -23.38 32.49
CA GLU A 60 1.19 -22.61 32.00
C GLU A 60 1.10 -22.66 30.46
N LEU A 61 2.23 -22.61 29.77
CA LEU A 61 2.30 -22.70 28.32
C LEU A 61 1.88 -24.10 27.82
N ASN A 62 2.32 -25.16 28.51
CA ASN A 62 2.01 -26.54 28.16
C ASN A 62 0.51 -26.86 28.29
N ARG A 63 -0.20 -26.25 29.25
CA ARG A 63 -1.67 -26.38 29.39
C ARG A 63 -2.43 -25.81 28.21
N ARG A 64 -1.84 -24.86 27.49
CA ARG A 64 -2.43 -24.15 26.34
C ARG A 64 -1.89 -24.63 25.00
N MET A 65 -1.08 -25.70 25.01
CA MET A 65 -0.53 -26.30 23.82
C MET A 65 -1.59 -27.15 23.12
N ASN A 66 -1.75 -26.96 21.82
CA ASN A 66 -2.63 -27.77 20.99
C ASN A 66 -1.94 -29.06 20.53
N GLY A 67 -2.70 -29.95 19.90
CA GLY A 67 -2.19 -31.24 19.40
C GLY A 67 -1.12 -31.15 18.29
N VAL A 68 -0.83 -29.95 17.78
CA VAL A 68 0.23 -29.70 16.78
C VAL A 68 1.47 -29.01 17.38
N GLY A 69 1.52 -28.84 18.71
CA GLY A 69 2.68 -28.28 19.41
C GLY A 69 2.75 -26.75 19.44
N ASN A 70 1.68 -26.05 19.05
CA ASN A 70 1.57 -24.59 19.15
C ASN A 70 0.78 -24.18 20.39
N ILE A 71 1.18 -23.10 21.02
CA ILE A 71 0.57 -22.58 22.25
C ILE A 71 -0.32 -21.40 21.88
N ASN A 72 -1.62 -21.46 22.23
CA ASN A 72 -2.51 -20.31 22.07
C ASN A 72 -2.41 -19.40 23.31
N VAL A 73 -1.94 -18.16 23.13
CA VAL A 73 -1.78 -17.17 24.22
C VAL A 73 -2.95 -16.18 24.32
N ASN A 74 -4.07 -16.49 23.67
CA ASN A 74 -5.33 -15.78 23.84
C ASN A 74 -5.77 -15.77 25.32
N GLY A 75 -6.14 -14.61 25.83
CA GLY A 75 -6.53 -14.38 27.22
C GLY A 75 -5.38 -14.47 28.23
N LEU A 76 -4.14 -14.69 27.76
CA LEU A 76 -2.93 -14.65 28.60
C LEU A 76 -2.09 -13.42 28.26
N CYS A 77 -1.80 -13.23 26.98
CA CYS A 77 -0.94 -12.16 26.47
C CYS A 77 -1.53 -11.42 25.26
N SER A 78 -2.68 -11.87 24.76
CA SER A 78 -3.38 -11.26 23.62
C SER A 78 -4.88 -11.38 23.80
N ASP A 79 -5.64 -10.39 23.31
CA ASP A 79 -7.11 -10.41 23.30
C ASP A 79 -7.69 -11.19 22.09
N ARG A 80 -6.82 -11.73 21.24
CA ARG A 80 -7.15 -12.51 20.06
C ARG A 80 -6.37 -13.82 20.03
N ASP A 81 -6.83 -14.76 19.22
CA ASP A 81 -6.07 -15.98 18.95
C ASP A 81 -4.69 -15.64 18.38
N PHE A 82 -3.67 -16.03 19.14
CA PHE A 82 -2.27 -15.82 18.79
C PHE A 82 -1.51 -17.08 19.16
N PHE A 83 -1.01 -17.77 18.14
CA PHE A 83 -0.32 -19.04 18.29
C PHE A 83 1.19 -18.80 18.25
N VAL A 84 1.89 -19.32 19.25
CA VAL A 84 3.36 -19.28 19.35
C VAL A 84 3.90 -20.69 19.44
N SER A 85 5.06 -20.94 18.84
CA SER A 85 5.75 -22.20 19.03
C SER A 85 6.73 -22.14 20.22
N PRO A 86 6.95 -23.25 20.95
CA PRO A 86 7.98 -23.32 22.00
C PRO A 86 9.38 -22.95 21.48
N TYR A 87 9.68 -23.27 20.23
CA TYR A 87 10.95 -22.93 19.57
C TYR A 87 11.11 -21.42 19.38
N GLU A 88 10.07 -20.71 18.93
CA GLU A 88 10.08 -19.24 18.83
C GLU A 88 10.22 -18.61 20.22
N LEU A 89 9.49 -19.09 21.22
CA LEU A 89 9.61 -18.59 22.60
C LEU A 89 11.03 -18.78 23.15
N ALA A 90 11.68 -19.92 22.88
CA ALA A 90 13.06 -20.15 23.27
C ALA A 90 14.02 -19.13 22.61
N GLN A 91 13.79 -18.76 21.35
CA GLN A 91 14.58 -17.72 20.67
C GLN A 91 14.34 -16.32 21.23
N VAL A 92 13.09 -16.00 21.60
CA VAL A 92 12.76 -14.72 22.26
C VAL A 92 13.46 -14.63 23.61
N ARG A 93 13.42 -15.69 24.42
CA ARG A 93 14.12 -15.74 25.72
C ARG A 93 15.63 -15.61 25.60
N LYS A 94 16.21 -16.16 24.52
CA LYS A 94 17.64 -16.02 24.19
C LYS A 94 17.98 -14.66 23.58
N GLY A 95 17.00 -13.81 23.27
CA GLY A 95 17.20 -12.53 22.60
C GLY A 95 17.66 -12.65 21.15
N THR A 96 17.50 -13.82 20.51
CA THR A 96 17.97 -14.08 19.14
C THR A 96 16.90 -13.86 18.09
N MET A 97 15.61 -13.81 18.48
CA MET A 97 14.52 -13.57 17.55
C MET A 97 14.50 -12.11 17.10
N LYS A 98 14.54 -11.89 15.79
CA LYS A 98 14.39 -10.56 15.20
C LYS A 98 12.94 -10.34 14.77
N PHE A 99 12.38 -9.25 15.24
CA PHE A 99 11.12 -8.74 14.72
C PHE A 99 11.48 -7.63 13.73
N GLU A 100 11.40 -7.91 12.43
CA GLU A 100 11.61 -6.94 11.36
C GLU A 100 10.45 -7.00 10.36
N THR A 101 10.04 -5.85 9.83
CA THR A 101 8.99 -5.78 8.81
C THR A 101 9.64 -5.94 7.45
N THR A 102 9.02 -6.74 6.59
CA THR A 102 9.42 -6.86 5.18
C THR A 102 8.99 -5.64 4.35
N TRP A 103 8.10 -4.81 4.88
CA TRP A 103 7.62 -3.61 4.22
C TRP A 103 8.61 -2.46 4.35
N LYS A 104 8.82 -1.75 3.25
CA LYS A 104 9.62 -0.53 3.24
C LYS A 104 8.72 0.69 3.52
N PRO A 105 9.22 1.70 4.25
CA PRO A 105 8.46 2.91 4.54
C PRO A 105 8.16 3.73 3.28
N PHE A 106 8.98 3.56 2.24
CA PHE A 106 8.82 4.27 0.98
C PHE A 106 9.26 3.42 -0.20
N ASP A 107 8.50 3.50 -1.30
CA ASP A 107 8.84 2.91 -2.59
C ASP A 107 8.94 4.02 -3.65
N TRP A 108 10.18 4.46 -3.91
CA TRP A 108 10.47 5.51 -4.90
C TRP A 108 10.16 5.08 -6.32
N ALA A 109 10.45 3.82 -6.67
CA ALA A 109 10.25 3.32 -8.02
C ALA A 109 8.76 3.20 -8.33
N GLY A 110 7.98 2.55 -7.45
CA GLY A 110 6.53 2.42 -7.62
C GLY A 110 5.83 3.77 -7.64
N THR A 111 6.25 4.71 -6.79
CA THR A 111 5.68 6.07 -6.75
C THR A 111 5.95 6.86 -8.02
N ALA A 112 7.18 6.80 -8.55
CA ALA A 112 7.52 7.45 -9.82
C ALA A 112 6.77 6.84 -11.00
N ILE A 113 6.70 5.51 -11.08
CA ILE A 113 5.96 4.79 -12.12
C ILE A 113 4.46 5.15 -12.08
N ALA A 114 3.85 5.16 -10.89
CA ALA A 114 2.45 5.55 -10.73
C ALA A 114 2.22 6.97 -11.26
N GLY A 115 3.07 7.93 -10.89
CA GLY A 115 2.96 9.32 -11.37
C GLY A 115 3.07 9.42 -12.89
N ILE A 116 4.04 8.72 -13.49
CA ILE A 116 4.25 8.72 -14.96
C ILE A 116 3.05 8.10 -15.67
N LEU A 117 2.57 6.93 -15.24
CA LEU A 117 1.44 6.24 -15.87
C LEU A 117 0.17 7.08 -15.83
N TRP A 118 -0.13 7.74 -14.71
CA TRP A 118 -1.29 8.63 -14.60
C TRP A 118 -1.13 9.90 -15.44
N THR A 119 0.08 10.45 -15.53
CA THR A 119 0.37 11.60 -16.43
C THR A 119 0.12 11.21 -17.88
N VAL A 120 0.70 10.10 -18.34
CA VAL A 120 0.55 9.59 -19.71
C VAL A 120 -0.91 9.25 -20.00
N GLY A 121 -1.58 8.55 -19.09
CA GLY A 121 -3.01 8.22 -19.21
C GLY A 121 -3.89 9.46 -19.38
N THR A 122 -3.62 10.53 -18.63
CA THR A 122 -4.36 11.80 -18.72
C THR A 122 -4.10 12.53 -20.04
N ILE A 123 -2.87 12.49 -20.55
CA ILE A 123 -2.53 13.04 -21.88
C ILE A 123 -3.30 12.29 -22.97
N LEU A 124 -3.26 10.95 -22.95
CA LEU A 124 -3.97 10.12 -23.92
C LEU A 124 -5.49 10.33 -23.86
N ALA A 125 -6.06 10.44 -22.66
CA ALA A 125 -7.47 10.75 -22.48
C ALA A 125 -7.84 12.12 -23.06
N THR A 126 -7.00 13.14 -22.83
CA THR A 126 -7.21 14.48 -23.40
C THR A 126 -7.18 14.44 -24.93
N LEU A 127 -6.22 13.72 -25.53
CA LEU A 127 -6.12 13.56 -26.98
C LEU A 127 -7.33 12.82 -27.55
N ALA A 128 -7.79 11.76 -26.88
CA ALA A 128 -8.97 11.00 -27.28
C ALA A 128 -10.24 11.88 -27.29
N VAL A 129 -10.44 12.70 -26.24
CA VAL A 129 -11.58 13.63 -26.17
C VAL A 129 -11.51 14.68 -27.28
N LEU A 130 -10.35 15.30 -27.50
CA LEU A 130 -10.18 16.28 -28.57
C LEU A 130 -10.39 15.65 -29.96
N GLY A 131 -9.91 14.43 -30.18
CA GLY A 131 -10.11 13.67 -31.41
C GLY A 131 -11.59 13.33 -31.64
N ALA A 132 -12.30 12.85 -30.62
CA ALA A 132 -13.72 12.55 -30.69
C ALA A 132 -14.56 13.80 -31.01
N VAL A 133 -14.27 14.94 -30.38
CA VAL A 133 -14.92 16.22 -30.69
C VAL A 133 -14.62 16.68 -32.12
N GLY A 134 -13.38 16.47 -32.59
CA GLY A 134 -12.98 16.77 -33.97
C GLY A 134 -13.77 15.93 -34.99
N LEU A 135 -13.86 14.62 -34.77
CA LEU A 135 -14.62 13.68 -35.60
C LEU A 135 -16.12 14.02 -35.61
N ALA A 136 -16.71 14.24 -34.44
CA ALA A 136 -18.11 14.64 -34.30
C ALA A 136 -18.42 15.91 -35.13
N ARG A 137 -17.55 16.92 -35.05
CA ARG A 137 -17.69 18.15 -35.84
C ARG A 137 -17.51 17.93 -37.34
N TRP A 138 -16.69 16.97 -37.77
CA TRP A 138 -16.53 16.65 -39.19
C TRP A 138 -17.74 15.91 -39.75
N VAL A 139 -18.29 14.96 -38.99
CA VAL A 139 -19.47 14.18 -39.37
C VAL A 139 -20.71 15.08 -39.44
N TRP A 140 -20.98 15.87 -38.39
CA TRP A 140 -22.16 16.74 -38.33
C TRP A 140 -21.97 18.12 -38.97
N GLY A 141 -20.74 18.58 -39.16
CA GLY A 141 -20.47 19.84 -39.87
C GLY A 141 -20.54 19.73 -41.39
N ARG A 142 -20.74 18.53 -41.94
CA ARG A 142 -21.00 18.28 -43.37
C ARG A 142 -22.49 18.18 -43.71
N SER A 143 -23.38 18.14 -42.73
CA SER A 143 -24.84 18.01 -42.95
C SER A 143 -25.60 19.34 -42.98
N THR A 144 -24.88 20.46 -43.16
CA THR A 144 -25.40 21.81 -43.44
C THR A 144 -24.54 22.44 -44.51
#